data_AF-A0A3N5X9B5-F1
#
_entry.id   AF-A0A3N5X9B5-F1
#
_cell.length_a   1.000
_cell.length_b   1.000
_cell.length_c   1.000
_cell.angle_alpha   90.00
_cell.angle_beta   90.00
_cell.angle_gamma   90.00
#
_symmetry.space_group_name_H-M   'P 1'
#
loop_
_entity.id
_entity.type
_entity.pdbx_description
1 polymer ?
#
loop_
_entity_poly.entity_id
_entity_poly.type
_entity_poly.pdbx_seq_one_letter_code
_entity_poly.pdbx_strand_id
1 'polypeptide(L)' 'MERVKYVFRPRDKILGLGWRTRIMGVVNVTPDSFSDGGQFLDTSNAVERCQELLEAGADMLDIGGESSRPGAKP' A
#
# COMPACT_ATOMS: atom_id res chain seq x y z
N MET A 1 -30.44 -7.67 -5.78
CA MET A 1 -29.79 -6.66 -4.91
C MET A 1 -29.85 -7.24 -3.51
N GLU A 2 -28.78 -7.76 -2.95
CA GLU A 2 -27.91 -7.06 -1.99
C GLU A 2 -26.55 -7.75 -2.00
N ARG A 3 -25.47 -7.07 -2.42
CA ARG A 3 -24.12 -7.66 -2.45
C ARG A 3 -23.04 -6.68 -2.02
N VAL A 4 -23.34 -5.76 -1.11
CA VAL A 4 -22.34 -4.94 -0.41
C VAL A 4 -22.80 -4.83 1.03
N LYS A 5 -22.04 -5.41 1.96
CA LYS A 5 -22.40 -5.38 3.39
C LYS A 5 -21.98 -4.07 4.04
N TYR A 6 -20.86 -3.50 3.59
CA TYR A 6 -20.32 -2.23 4.06
C TYR A 6 -19.66 -1.45 2.93
N VAL A 7 -19.60 -0.12 3.05
CA VAL A 7 -18.91 0.75 2.10
C VAL A 7 -17.77 1.46 2.82
N PHE A 8 -16.54 1.27 2.35
CA PHE A 8 -15.37 2.03 2.78
C PHE A 8 -15.16 3.20 1.82
N ARG A 9 -15.01 4.43 2.35
CA ARG A 9 -14.85 5.65 1.55
C ARG A 9 -13.58 6.42 1.94
N PRO A 10 -12.40 6.04 1.42
CA PRO A 10 -11.20 6.84 1.59
C PRO A 10 -11.24 8.03 0.62
N ARG A 11 -11.42 9.25 1.17
CA ARG A 11 -11.55 10.50 0.40
C ARG A 11 -12.63 10.39 -0.70
N ASP A 12 -12.24 10.49 -1.96
CA ASP A 12 -13.09 10.48 -3.16
C ASP A 12 -13.33 9.08 -3.74
N LYS A 13 -12.77 8.02 -3.14
CA LYS A 13 -12.94 6.64 -3.60
C LYS A 13 -14.03 5.91 -2.84
N ILE A 14 -14.62 4.90 -3.48
CA ILE A 14 -15.66 4.04 -2.90
C ILE A 14 -15.24 2.59 -3.09
N LEU A 15 -15.12 1.86 -1.99
CA LEU A 15 -14.84 0.43 -2.01
C LEU A 15 -15.93 -0.35 -1.25
N GLY A 16 -16.65 -1.20 -1.97
CA GLY A 16 -17.61 -2.12 -1.36
C GLY A 16 -16.91 -3.29 -0.66
N LEU A 17 -17.26 -3.53 0.60
CA LEU A 17 -16.74 -4.60 1.45
C LEU A 17 -17.82 -5.66 1.73
N GLY A 18 -17.38 -6.87 2.09
CA GLY A 18 -18.23 -7.95 2.59
C GLY A 18 -18.87 -8.86 1.54
N TRP A 19 -18.58 -8.66 0.26
CA TRP A 19 -19.04 -9.56 -0.82
C TRP A 19 -17.94 -10.41 -1.44
N ARG A 20 -16.69 -9.95 -1.31
CA ARG A 20 -15.47 -10.72 -1.49
C ARG A 20 -14.39 -10.15 -0.59
N THR A 21 -13.34 -10.94 -0.35
CA THR A 21 -12.10 -10.43 0.26
C THR A 21 -11.48 -9.40 -0.68
N ARG A 22 -11.03 -8.28 -0.09
CA ARG A 22 -10.28 -7.24 -0.79
C ARG A 22 -8.81 -7.40 -0.46
N ILE A 23 -7.96 -7.11 -1.43
CA ILE A 23 -6.51 -7.20 -1.26
C ILE A 23 -5.94 -5.79 -1.10
N MET A 24 -5.17 -5.59 -0.03
CA MET A 24 -4.37 -4.40 0.22
C MET A 24 -2.92 -4.74 -0.09
N GLY A 25 -2.33 -4.07 -1.08
CA GLY A 25 -0.92 -4.17 -1.38
C GLY A 25 -0.11 -3.31 -0.41
N VAL A 26 0.94 -3.86 0.20
CA VAL A 26 1.79 -3.13 1.15
C VAL A 26 3.05 -2.66 0.43
N VAL A 27 3.37 -1.37 0.56
CA VAL A 27 4.56 -0.72 0.01
C VAL A 27 5.33 -0.04 1.14
N ASN A 28 6.42 -0.65 1.57
CA ASN A 28 7.30 -0.10 2.59
C ASN A 28 8.43 0.71 1.92
N VAL A 29 8.45 2.00 2.17
CA VAL A 29 9.42 2.97 1.63
C VAL A 29 10.44 3.27 2.72
N THR A 30 11.19 2.26 3.17
CA THR A 30 12.21 2.39 4.23
C THR A 30 13.63 2.29 3.68
N PRO A 31 14.64 2.96 4.29
CA PRO A 31 16.02 3.00 3.78
C PRO A 31 16.70 1.63 3.66
N ASP A 32 16.25 0.68 4.48
CA ASP A 32 16.73 -0.69 4.59
C ASP A 32 16.06 -1.66 3.61
N SER A 33 15.15 -1.16 2.77
CA SER A 33 14.54 -1.91 1.66
C SER A 33 15.21 -1.62 0.30
N PHE A 34 16.09 -0.62 0.20
CA PHE A 34 16.73 -0.18 -1.04
C PHE A 34 18.20 0.18 -0.80
N SER A 35 19.13 -0.45 -1.52
CA SER A 35 20.57 -0.50 -1.21
C SER A 35 21.38 0.80 -1.36
N ASP A 36 20.76 1.96 -1.62
CA ASP A 36 21.48 3.08 -2.26
C ASP A 36 21.56 4.38 -1.41
N GLY A 37 21.37 4.29 -0.08
CA GLY A 37 21.89 5.33 0.82
C GLY A 37 21.05 6.59 1.02
N GLY A 38 19.73 6.52 0.81
CA GLY A 38 18.77 7.37 1.54
C GLY A 38 18.72 8.88 1.22
N GLN A 39 19.42 9.38 0.20
CA GLN A 39 19.29 10.81 -0.19
C GLN A 39 18.13 11.09 -1.15
N PHE A 40 17.62 10.03 -1.78
CA PHE A 40 16.30 9.95 -2.37
C PHE A 40 15.83 8.52 -2.06
N LEU A 41 15.00 8.33 -1.03
CA LEU A 41 14.17 7.11 -0.98
C LEU A 41 13.47 7.08 -2.34
N ASP A 42 13.83 6.14 -3.22
CA ASP A 42 13.50 6.27 -4.63
C ASP A 42 11.99 6.17 -4.81
N THR A 43 11.35 7.35 -4.79
CA THR A 43 9.91 7.50 -4.93
C THR A 43 9.45 6.89 -6.25
N SER A 44 10.32 6.84 -7.25
CA SER A 44 10.06 6.20 -8.54
C SER A 44 9.90 4.70 -8.36
N ASN A 45 10.81 4.03 -7.64
CA ASN A 45 10.70 2.60 -7.32
C ASN A 45 9.46 2.31 -6.47
N ALA A 46 9.14 3.17 -5.50
CA ALA A 46 7.92 3.02 -4.71
C ALA A 46 6.65 3.13 -5.59
N VAL A 47 6.65 4.05 -6.55
CA VAL A 47 5.54 4.23 -7.51
C VAL A 47 5.45 3.04 -8.47
N GLU A 48 6.58 2.56 -9.01
CA GLU A 48 6.62 1.37 -9.87
C GLU A 48 6.08 0.16 -9.11
N ARG A 49 6.51 -0.04 -7.86
CA ARG A 49 5.98 -1.10 -7.01
C ARG A 49 4.48 -0.98 -6.74
N CYS A 50 3.97 0.24 -6.56
CA CYS A 50 2.54 0.48 -6.46
C CYS A 50 1.80 0.02 -7.73
N GLN A 51 2.35 0.34 -8.91
CA GLN A 51 1.76 -0.04 -10.20
C GLN A 51 1.73 -1.57 -10.37
N GLU A 52 2.84 -2.26 -10.09
CA GLU A 52 2.91 -3.73 -10.14
C GLU A 52 1.86 -4.39 -9.24
N LEU A 53 1.64 -3.88 -8.03
CA LEU A 53 0.66 -4.43 -7.09
C LEU A 53 -0.77 -4.23 -7.58
N LEU A 54 -1.06 -3.08 -8.20
CA LEU A 54 -2.37 -2.81 -8.81
C LEU A 54 -2.60 -3.73 -10.02
N GLU A 55 -1.59 -3.92 -10.86
CA GLU A 55 -1.63 -4.86 -12.01
C GLU A 55 -1.81 -6.32 -11.55
N ALA A 56 -1.21 -6.69 -10.42
CA ALA A 56 -1.40 -8.00 -9.79
C ALA A 56 -2.79 -8.18 -9.11
N GLY A 57 -3.62 -7.14 -9.08
CA GLY A 57 -5.01 -7.20 -8.61
C GLY A 57 -5.24 -6.69 -7.19
N ALA A 58 -4.33 -5.89 -6.62
CA ALA A 58 -4.61 -5.17 -5.37
C ALA A 58 -5.79 -4.20 -5.54
N ASP A 59 -6.72 -4.20 -4.57
CA ASP A 59 -7.87 -3.29 -4.54
C ASP A 59 -7.53 -1.93 -3.90
N MET A 60 -6.47 -1.89 -3.09
CA MET A 60 -5.97 -0.69 -2.42
C MET A 60 -4.48 -0.87 -2.09
N LEU A 61 -3.83 0.23 -1.71
CA LEU A 61 -2.42 0.26 -1.31
C LEU A 61 -2.28 0.84 0.09
N ASP A 62 -1.37 0.28 0.87
CA ASP A 62 -0.90 0.79 2.16
C ASP A 62 0.58 1.15 2.03
N ILE A 63 0.91 2.43 2.21
CA ILE A 63 2.23 2.99 1.91
C ILE A 63 2.81 3.54 3.21
N GLY A 64 3.87 2.91 3.71
CA GLY A 64 4.54 3.29 4.95
C GLY A 64 5.99 3.72 4.71
N GLY A 65 6.36 4.93 5.14
CA GLY A 65 7.73 5.46 5.02
C GLY A 65 8.63 5.18 6.23
N GLU A 66 8.06 4.68 7.32
CA GLU A 66 8.77 4.44 8.58
C GLU A 66 8.62 2.98 8.99
N SER A 67 9.70 2.39 9.48
CA SER A 67 9.68 1.03 9.95
C SER A 67 9.10 0.97 11.36
N SER A 68 7.99 0.25 11.56
CA SER A 68 7.42 -0.04 12.88
C SER A 68 7.97 -1.35 13.49
N ARG A 69 9.00 -1.95 12.89
CA ARG A 69 9.55 -3.21 13.37
C ARG A 69 10.31 -3.02 14.70
N PRO A 70 10.33 -4.03 15.59
CA PRO A 70 11.10 -3.95 16.83
C PRO A 70 12.58 -3.61 16.55
N GLY A 71 13.09 -2.55 17.18
CA GLY A 71 14.48 -2.10 17.02
C GLY A 71 14.75 -1.19 15.81
N ALA A 72 13.72 -0.71 15.11
CA ALA A 72 13.88 0.37 14.14
C ALA A 72 14.40 1.65 14.83
N LYS A 73 15.34 2.33 14.16
CA LYS A 73 15.78 3.67 14.56
C LYS A 73 14.82 4.70 13.93
N PRO A 74 14.41 5.76 14.67
CA PRO A 74 13.65 6.86 14.11
C PRO A 74 14.38 7.56 12.97
#